data_AF-A0A4R0RMI8-F1
#
_entry.id   AF-A0A4R0RMI8-F1
#
_cell.length_a   1.000
_cell.length_b   1.000
_cell.length_c   1.000
_cell.angle_alpha   90.00
_cell.angle_beta   90.00
_cell.angle_gamma   90.00
#
_symmetry.space_group_name_H-M   'P 1'
#
loop_
_entity.id
_entity.type
_entity.pdbx_description
1 polymer ?
#
loop_
_entity_poly.entity_id
_entity_poly.type
_entity_poly.pdbx_seq_one_letter_code
_entity_poly.pdbx_strand_id
1 'polypeptide(L)'
;MALTHLSIPTELVDQIVSEVVASGRRDDVDTVTFALYKEDHLVFLRHIISLYSWLAPFVHEVTLKFTKWADGKAQIPGQYLMPVLDALPQLAPQLQTVIFDEAHSDAWSCRAMSRYLRSLPPVATLKLQHCRLRIMDIKMFLRGFPNLQHLDITGSLLSGDSKLALTAADVSSLSSLRLKVWGTNSSTGSLSLPPKVIKLLTSSIVMNGVSCLSLGTQTTSGDVWDGVLGALLRAAGPSLKCLKWVDEIPSITLETYLQEGAIDLSSNVRLHTLVIANMTSSYRTVDGTQLARVLNKAERDAALQSYAALLSQPRFHSLAEIYFVIGWVRIRGRPPTAVEQINEAVRNVFATFVVKGVVVKAVVQKIARVISDEWEQETIAEGK
;
A
#
# COMPACT_ATOMS: atom_id res chain seq x y z
N MET A 1 -27.16 13.97 31.37
CA MET A 1 -26.35 13.10 32.25
C MET A 1 -24.90 13.29 31.86
N ALA A 2 -24.16 14.06 32.66
CA ALA A 2 -22.74 14.31 32.47
C ALA A 2 -21.95 13.09 32.96
N LEU A 3 -21.10 12.51 32.09
CA LEU A 3 -20.08 11.55 32.52
C LEU A 3 -18.96 12.34 33.19
N THR A 4 -19.04 12.43 34.51
CA THR A 4 -17.96 12.91 35.37
C THR A 4 -16.78 11.94 35.33
N HIS A 5 -15.61 12.47 34.95
CA HIS A 5 -14.26 12.01 35.27
C HIS A 5 -14.05 10.48 35.36
N LEU A 6 -13.70 9.87 34.23
CA LEU A 6 -12.80 8.72 34.24
C LEU A 6 -11.40 9.23 34.64
N SER A 7 -11.14 9.35 35.95
CA SER A 7 -9.79 9.56 36.47
C SER A 7 -9.07 8.23 36.43
N ILE A 8 -8.28 8.00 35.37
CA ILE A 8 -7.29 6.92 35.40
C ILE A 8 -6.32 7.28 36.55
N PRO A 9 -6.10 6.38 37.54
CA PRO A 9 -5.20 6.66 38.65
C PRO A 9 -3.82 6.99 38.10
N THR A 10 -3.28 8.14 38.52
CA THR A 10 -1.97 8.61 38.04
C THR A 10 -0.89 7.59 38.37
N GLU A 11 -1.02 6.87 39.50
CA GLU A 11 -0.11 5.79 39.87
C GLU A 11 -0.09 4.63 38.86
N LEU A 12 -1.22 4.32 38.21
CA LEU A 12 -1.29 3.27 37.20
C LEU A 12 -0.64 3.72 35.88
N VAL A 13 -0.82 4.98 35.50
CA VAL A 13 -0.15 5.56 34.33
C VAL A 13 1.36 5.59 34.57
N ASP A 14 1.78 6.01 35.75
CA ASP A 14 3.19 6.07 36.14
C ASP A 14 3.81 4.67 36.16
N GLN A 15 3.08 3.66 36.62
CA GLN A 15 3.51 2.26 36.59
C GLN A 15 3.65 1.72 35.17
N ILE A 16 2.69 2.00 34.28
CA ILE A 16 2.75 1.59 32.86
C ILE A 16 3.91 2.28 32.15
N VAL A 17 4.04 3.60 32.30
CA VAL A 17 5.13 4.38 31.69
C VAL A 17 6.48 3.91 32.25
N SER A 18 6.58 3.67 33.55
CA SER A 18 7.80 3.16 34.19
C SER A 18 8.14 1.74 33.71
N GLU A 19 7.17 0.85 33.49
CA GLU A 19 7.42 -0.48 32.93
C GLU A 19 7.88 -0.42 31.47
N VAL A 20 7.27 0.44 30.64
CA VAL A 20 7.67 0.65 29.24
C VAL A 20 9.10 1.21 29.17
N VAL A 21 9.45 2.14 30.06
CA VAL A 21 10.82 2.69 30.16
C VAL A 21 11.80 1.66 30.71
N ALA A 22 11.45 0.95 31.80
CA ALA A 22 12.33 -0.01 32.48
C ALA A 22 12.58 -1.28 31.66
N SER A 23 11.63 -1.69 30.83
CA SER A 23 11.78 -2.83 29.92
C SER A 23 12.68 -2.54 28.72
N GLY A 24 13.17 -1.30 28.57
CA GLY A 24 13.98 -0.88 27.42
C GLY A 24 13.17 -0.81 26.11
N ARG A 25 11.85 -1.00 26.17
CA ARG A 25 10.95 -0.99 25.02
C ARG A 25 10.47 0.42 24.68
N ARG A 26 11.40 1.36 24.54
CA ARG A 26 11.07 2.71 24.07
C ARG A 26 10.46 2.68 22.66
N ASP A 27 10.74 1.64 21.90
CA ASP A 27 10.19 1.38 20.57
C ASP A 27 8.67 1.09 20.59
N ASP A 28 8.08 0.70 21.74
CA ASP A 28 6.65 0.43 21.85
C ASP A 28 5.78 1.71 21.90
N VAL A 29 6.38 2.90 22.06
CA VAL A 29 5.68 4.20 22.09
C VAL A 29 5.64 4.88 20.72
N ASP A 30 6.21 4.24 19.70
CA ASP A 30 6.36 4.83 18.35
C ASP A 30 5.01 5.14 17.69
N THR A 31 3.95 4.41 18.06
CA THR A 31 2.63 4.51 17.43
C THR A 31 1.54 4.93 18.40
N VAL A 32 0.77 5.96 18.02
CA VAL A 32 -0.41 6.42 18.77
C VAL A 32 -1.67 6.29 17.92
N THR A 33 -2.74 5.74 18.50
CA THR A 33 -4.04 5.59 17.82
C THR A 33 -5.13 6.46 18.43
N PHE A 34 -5.71 7.35 17.63
CA PHE A 34 -6.88 8.15 17.98
C PHE A 34 -8.14 7.55 17.39
N ALA A 35 -9.08 7.25 18.27
CA ALA A 35 -10.43 6.85 17.91
C ALA A 35 -11.29 8.11 17.73
N LEU A 36 -11.54 8.53 16.48
CA LEU A 36 -12.17 9.81 16.11
C LEU A 36 -13.70 9.84 16.29
N TYR A 37 -14.17 9.26 17.38
CA TYR A 37 -15.57 9.27 17.81
C TYR A 37 -15.71 9.58 19.31
N LYS A 38 -14.59 9.79 20.01
CA LYS A 38 -14.49 10.18 21.42
C LYS A 38 -13.39 11.22 21.60
N GLU A 39 -13.70 12.31 22.30
CA GLU A 39 -12.70 13.33 22.64
C GLU A 39 -11.68 12.82 23.68
N ASP A 40 -12.06 11.80 24.45
CA ASP A 40 -11.29 11.22 25.55
C ASP A 40 -9.85 10.83 25.18
N HIS A 41 -9.61 10.37 23.94
CA HIS A 41 -8.27 9.94 23.51
C HIS A 41 -7.31 11.13 23.38
N LEU A 42 -7.79 12.26 22.87
CA LEU A 42 -7.00 13.48 22.76
C LEU A 42 -6.72 14.08 24.13
N VAL A 43 -7.74 14.12 25.01
CA VAL A 43 -7.60 14.61 26.38
C VAL A 43 -6.59 13.75 27.16
N PHE A 44 -6.71 12.43 27.04
CA PHE A 44 -5.80 11.48 27.67
C PHE A 44 -4.36 11.66 27.21
N LEU A 45 -4.12 11.75 25.90
CA LEU A 45 -2.76 11.92 25.39
C LEU A 45 -2.16 13.26 25.79
N ARG A 46 -2.94 14.35 25.76
CA ARG A 46 -2.50 15.66 26.28
C ARG A 46 -2.11 15.58 27.74
N HIS A 47 -2.89 14.87 28.55
CA HIS A 47 -2.58 14.67 29.96
C HIS A 47 -1.29 13.88 30.15
N ILE A 48 -1.13 12.75 29.44
CA ILE A 48 0.11 11.95 29.48
C ILE A 48 1.33 12.78 29.09
N ILE A 49 1.27 13.50 27.96
CA ILE A 49 2.40 14.33 27.50
C ILE A 49 2.66 15.50 28.46
N SER A 50 1.64 16.01 29.15
CA SER A 50 1.84 17.03 30.19
C SER A 50 2.59 16.50 31.42
N LEU A 51 2.36 15.22 31.79
CA LEU A 51 3.08 14.54 32.87
C LEU A 51 4.48 14.09 32.43
N TYR A 52 4.60 13.69 31.16
CA TYR A 52 5.78 13.07 30.57
C TYR A 52 6.12 13.71 29.22
N SER A 53 6.61 14.95 29.27
CA SER A 53 6.91 15.74 28.06
C SER A 53 7.95 15.07 27.14
N TRP A 54 8.81 14.22 27.70
CA TRP A 54 9.79 13.46 26.94
C TRP A 54 9.16 12.43 26.00
N LEU A 55 7.87 12.06 26.13
CA LEU A 55 7.20 11.11 25.24
C LEU A 55 6.91 11.68 23.85
N ALA A 56 6.60 12.98 23.76
CA ALA A 56 6.15 13.58 22.49
C ALA A 56 7.16 13.40 21.35
N PRO A 57 8.48 13.59 21.54
CA PRO A 57 9.49 13.31 20.51
C PRO A 57 9.56 11.85 20.04
N PHE A 58 9.03 10.87 20.78
CA PHE A 58 9.10 9.45 20.41
C PHE A 58 7.89 8.98 19.59
N VAL A 59 6.88 9.82 19.38
CA VAL A 59 5.71 9.47 18.55
C VAL A 59 6.03 9.77 17.08
N HIS A 60 6.33 8.74 16.29
CA HIS A 60 6.59 8.89 14.85
C HIS A 60 5.45 8.40 13.96
N GLU A 61 4.53 7.57 14.47
CA GLU A 61 3.35 7.10 13.74
C GLU A 61 2.04 7.46 14.47
N VAL A 62 1.09 8.03 13.73
CA VAL A 62 -0.25 8.32 14.23
C VAL A 62 -1.32 7.66 13.37
N THR A 63 -2.20 6.88 14.00
CA THR A 63 -3.39 6.31 13.37
C THR A 63 -4.64 7.06 13.79
N LEU A 64 -5.40 7.52 12.79
CA LEU A 64 -6.66 8.25 12.91
C LEU A 64 -7.79 7.33 12.45
N LYS A 65 -8.50 6.73 13.41
CA LYS A 65 -9.51 5.69 13.16
C LYS A 65 -10.92 6.25 13.24
N PHE A 66 -11.73 6.05 12.19
CA PHE A 66 -13.04 6.69 12.04
C PHE A 66 -14.25 5.84 12.52
N THR A 67 -14.08 4.57 12.92
CA THR A 67 -15.22 3.70 13.28
C THR A 67 -15.82 3.88 14.67
N LYS A 68 -17.13 4.18 14.73
CA LYS A 68 -18.21 3.20 15.00
C LYS A 68 -19.54 3.73 14.44
N TRP A 69 -19.86 3.41 13.18
CA TRP A 69 -21.16 3.75 12.55
C TRP A 69 -22.36 2.94 13.09
N ALA A 70 -22.14 2.05 14.06
CA ALA A 70 -23.12 1.06 14.50
C ALA A 70 -24.29 1.64 15.34
N ASP A 71 -24.17 2.84 15.90
CA ASP A 71 -25.14 3.31 16.92
C ASP A 71 -26.20 4.29 16.36
N GLY A 72 -26.40 4.34 15.03
CA GLY A 72 -27.51 5.08 14.40
C GLY A 72 -27.46 6.61 14.54
N LYS A 73 -26.44 7.17 15.21
CA LYS A 73 -26.20 8.60 15.30
C LYS A 73 -25.24 9.02 14.19
N ALA A 74 -25.68 9.95 13.35
CA ALA A 74 -24.83 10.62 12.38
C ALA A 74 -23.76 11.43 13.13
N GLN A 75 -22.58 10.84 13.33
CA GLN A 75 -21.43 11.63 13.74
C GLN A 75 -20.94 12.42 12.54
N ILE A 76 -20.62 13.71 12.76
CA ILE A 76 -19.92 14.56 11.80
C ILE A 76 -18.43 14.24 12.00
N PRO A 77 -17.78 13.43 11.14
CA PRO A 77 -16.45 12.90 11.46
C PRO A 77 -15.38 14.00 11.57
N GLY A 78 -15.63 15.16 10.97
CA GLY A 78 -14.76 16.34 11.05
C GLY A 78 -14.69 16.98 12.44
N GLN A 79 -15.64 16.71 13.34
CA GLN A 79 -15.69 17.35 14.67
C GLN A 79 -14.48 16.98 15.53
N TYR A 80 -14.07 15.71 15.51
CA TYR A 80 -12.96 15.21 16.34
C TYR A 80 -11.62 15.19 15.59
N LEU A 81 -11.66 15.13 14.25
CA LEU A 81 -10.45 15.14 13.43
C LEU A 81 -9.68 16.46 13.56
N MET A 82 -10.34 17.61 13.43
CA MET A 82 -9.65 18.90 13.39
C MET A 82 -8.90 19.20 14.70
N PRO A 83 -9.48 19.01 15.90
CA PRO A 83 -8.76 19.20 17.16
C PRO A 83 -7.55 18.27 17.32
N VAL A 84 -7.63 17.03 16.82
CA VAL A 84 -6.49 16.10 16.84
C VAL A 84 -5.39 16.64 15.94
N LEU A 85 -5.70 16.97 14.68
CA LEU A 85 -4.70 17.50 13.73
C LEU A 85 -4.05 18.80 14.22
N ASP A 86 -4.81 19.67 14.89
CA ASP A 86 -4.31 20.91 15.49
C ASP A 86 -3.31 20.66 16.64
N ALA A 87 -3.53 19.59 17.41
CA ALA A 87 -2.69 19.25 18.55
C ALA A 87 -1.42 18.45 18.16
N LEU A 88 -1.46 17.71 17.05
CA LEU A 88 -0.37 16.83 16.62
C LEU A 88 1.02 17.49 16.55
N PRO A 89 1.20 18.74 16.09
CA PRO A 89 2.52 19.37 16.06
C PRO A 89 3.18 19.46 17.44
N GLN A 90 2.39 19.57 18.51
CA GLN A 90 2.88 19.60 19.89
C GLN A 90 3.01 18.19 20.48
N LEU A 91 2.07 17.29 20.15
CA LEU A 91 2.01 15.95 20.74
C LEU A 91 2.94 14.94 20.05
N ALA A 92 3.34 15.20 18.81
CA ALA A 92 4.20 14.35 18.00
C ALA A 92 5.10 15.21 17.09
N PRO A 93 6.04 16.01 17.63
CA PRO A 93 6.89 16.88 16.83
C PRO A 93 7.81 16.14 15.84
N GLN A 94 8.07 14.84 16.06
CA GLN A 94 8.86 13.98 15.17
C GLN A 94 8.00 13.05 14.30
N LEU A 95 6.71 13.38 14.11
CA LEU A 95 5.77 12.60 13.31
C LEU A 95 6.29 12.37 11.87
N GLN A 96 6.41 11.10 11.48
CA GLN A 96 6.84 10.68 10.15
C GLN A 96 5.72 10.00 9.35
N THR A 97 4.82 9.30 10.04
CA THR A 97 3.76 8.49 9.43
C THR A 97 2.39 8.89 9.94
N VAL A 98 1.46 9.14 9.01
CA VAL A 98 0.05 9.35 9.32
C VAL A 98 -0.80 8.29 8.63
N ILE A 99 -1.66 7.64 9.40
CA ILE A 99 -2.58 6.62 8.92
C ILE A 99 -4.00 7.13 9.11
N PHE A 100 -4.77 7.22 8.03
CA PHE A 100 -6.22 7.37 8.09
C PHE A 100 -6.82 5.99 7.87
N ASP A 101 -7.56 5.47 8.85
CA ASP A 101 -8.18 4.14 8.78
C ASP A 101 -9.71 4.26 8.78
N GLU A 102 -10.33 3.59 7.82
CA GLU A 102 -11.79 3.54 7.63
C GLU A 102 -12.44 4.91 7.39
N ALA A 103 -11.67 5.85 6.83
CA ALA A 103 -12.17 7.19 6.57
C ALA A 103 -13.04 7.26 5.30
N HIS A 104 -13.96 8.22 5.26
CA HIS A 104 -14.85 8.44 4.13
C HIS A 104 -14.72 9.86 3.58
N SER A 105 -14.94 10.07 2.29
CA SER A 105 -14.78 11.39 1.66
C SER A 105 -15.68 12.48 2.26
N ASP A 106 -16.75 12.09 2.94
CA ASP A 106 -17.69 12.99 3.62
C ASP A 106 -17.27 13.27 5.07
N ALA A 107 -16.19 12.63 5.54
CA ALA A 107 -15.65 12.79 6.88
C ALA A 107 -15.00 14.16 7.11
N TRP A 108 -14.67 14.91 6.05
CA TRP A 108 -13.93 16.16 6.17
C TRP A 108 -14.29 17.20 5.11
N SER A 109 -14.09 18.46 5.46
CA SER A 109 -14.07 19.56 4.50
C SER A 109 -12.65 19.74 3.96
N CYS A 110 -12.45 19.57 2.65
CA CYS A 110 -11.13 19.66 2.02
C CYS A 110 -10.44 21.01 2.29
N ARG A 111 -11.22 22.11 2.34
CA ARG A 111 -10.69 23.45 2.60
C ARG A 111 -10.18 23.59 4.04
N ALA A 112 -10.92 23.04 5.01
CA ALA A 112 -10.51 23.09 6.41
C ALA A 112 -9.28 22.20 6.62
N MET A 113 -9.34 20.96 6.14
CA MET A 113 -8.28 19.99 6.34
C MET A 113 -6.94 20.42 5.71
N SER A 114 -6.96 21.03 4.52
CA SER A 114 -5.74 21.55 3.88
C SER A 114 -4.93 22.51 4.76
N ARG A 115 -5.56 23.25 5.67
CA ARG A 115 -4.86 24.15 6.60
C ARG A 115 -4.14 23.36 7.69
N TYR A 116 -4.82 22.39 8.29
CA TYR A 116 -4.26 21.56 9.34
C TYR A 116 -3.17 20.62 8.84
N LEU A 117 -3.30 20.06 7.63
CA LEU A 117 -2.25 19.20 7.06
C LEU A 117 -0.92 19.95 6.89
N ARG A 118 -0.97 21.24 6.52
CA ARG A 118 0.23 22.08 6.35
C ARG A 118 0.90 22.49 7.66
N SER A 119 0.17 22.45 8.77
CA SER A 119 0.74 22.74 10.09
C SER A 119 1.37 21.51 10.74
N LEU A 120 1.16 20.32 10.18
CA LEU A 120 1.81 19.10 10.67
C LEU A 120 3.32 19.14 10.41
N PRO A 121 4.10 18.42 11.23
CA PRO A 121 5.50 18.14 10.92
C PRO A 121 5.66 17.48 9.53
N PRO A 122 6.86 17.52 8.93
CA PRO A 122 7.13 16.87 7.65
C PRO A 122 6.83 15.37 7.67
N VAL A 123 5.63 15.00 7.20
CA VAL A 123 5.21 13.60 7.06
C VAL A 123 5.84 12.99 5.82
N ALA A 124 6.56 11.89 5.99
CA ALA A 124 7.17 11.12 4.91
C ALA A 124 6.25 10.01 4.39
N THR A 125 5.36 9.49 5.24
CA THR A 125 4.52 8.32 4.93
C THR A 125 3.05 8.61 5.21
N LEU A 126 2.20 8.44 4.21
CA LEU A 126 0.74 8.55 4.33
C LEU A 126 0.10 7.22 3.96
N LYS A 127 -0.68 6.66 4.88
CA LYS A 127 -1.46 5.45 4.64
C LYS A 127 -2.96 5.78 4.73
N LEU A 128 -3.71 5.48 3.68
CA LEU A 128 -5.16 5.64 3.60
C LEU A 128 -5.77 4.23 3.52
N GLN A 129 -6.03 3.64 4.69
CA GLN A 129 -6.43 2.26 4.85
C GLN A 129 -7.96 2.16 5.00
N HIS A 130 -8.55 1.19 4.31
CA HIS A 130 -10.00 0.97 4.23
C HIS A 130 -10.81 2.23 3.91
N CYS A 131 -10.19 3.20 3.24
CA CYS A 131 -10.79 4.51 3.01
C CYS A 131 -11.71 4.51 1.77
N ARG A 132 -12.73 5.37 1.76
CA ARG A 132 -13.49 5.74 0.56
C ARG A 132 -13.11 7.15 0.15
N LEU A 133 -12.32 7.29 -0.92
CA LEU A 133 -11.68 8.55 -1.30
C LEU A 133 -12.17 9.04 -2.65
N ARG A 134 -12.34 10.35 -2.79
CA ARG A 134 -12.47 11.02 -4.09
C ARG A 134 -11.10 11.47 -4.57
N ILE A 135 -10.99 11.74 -5.87
CA ILE A 135 -9.81 12.39 -6.48
C ILE A 135 -9.41 13.67 -5.73
N MET A 136 -10.39 14.46 -5.27
CA MET A 136 -10.11 15.69 -4.52
C MET A 136 -9.39 15.42 -3.20
N ASP A 137 -9.70 14.32 -2.53
CA ASP A 137 -9.11 13.95 -1.25
C ASP A 137 -7.62 13.62 -1.42
N ILE A 138 -7.30 12.78 -2.42
CA ILE A 138 -5.91 12.42 -2.76
C ILE A 138 -5.10 13.68 -3.09
N LYS A 139 -5.64 14.56 -3.94
CA LYS A 139 -4.96 15.80 -4.33
C LYS A 139 -4.71 16.70 -3.14
N MET A 140 -5.66 16.82 -2.23
CA MET A 140 -5.48 17.60 -1.01
C MET A 140 -4.36 17.03 -0.14
N PHE A 141 -4.31 15.72 0.07
CA PHE A 141 -3.26 15.10 0.88
C PHE A 141 -1.87 15.31 0.29
N LEU A 142 -1.70 15.09 -1.01
CA LEU A 142 -0.43 15.33 -1.71
C LEU A 142 0.04 16.78 -1.54
N ARG A 143 -0.87 17.75 -1.61
CA ARG A 143 -0.56 19.18 -1.39
C ARG A 143 -0.36 19.56 0.08
N GLY A 144 -0.91 18.77 0.99
CA GLY A 144 -0.74 18.91 2.43
C GLY A 144 0.63 18.42 2.89
N PHE A 145 1.19 17.43 2.18
CA PHE A 145 2.44 16.76 2.53
C PHE A 145 3.46 16.87 1.38
N PRO A 146 4.14 18.02 1.21
CA PRO A 146 5.07 18.23 0.10
C PRO A 146 6.33 17.33 0.15
N ASN A 147 6.64 16.77 1.32
CA ASN A 147 7.78 15.88 1.54
C ASN A 147 7.37 14.39 1.56
N LEU A 148 6.18 14.07 1.06
CA LEU A 148 5.66 12.71 1.08
C LEU A 148 6.48 11.78 0.19
N GLN A 149 7.14 10.80 0.80
CA GLN A 149 7.95 9.78 0.13
C GLN A 149 7.15 8.52 -0.18
N HIS A 150 6.20 8.17 0.69
CA HIS A 150 5.37 6.98 0.55
C HIS A 150 3.87 7.27 0.65
N LEU A 151 3.12 6.76 -0.33
CA LEU A 151 1.66 6.80 -0.35
C LEU A 151 1.08 5.40 -0.47
N ASP A 152 0.39 4.94 0.57
CA ASP A 152 -0.43 3.72 0.56
C ASP A 152 -1.91 4.10 0.45
N ILE A 153 -2.56 3.67 -0.61
CA ILE A 153 -4.00 3.75 -0.77
C ILE A 153 -4.54 2.32 -0.80
N THR A 154 -5.13 1.90 0.31
CA THR A 154 -5.89 0.66 0.41
C THR A 154 -7.35 1.02 0.61
N GLY A 155 -8.13 1.09 -0.47
CA GLY A 155 -9.38 1.86 -0.44
C GLY A 155 -10.28 1.72 -1.66
N SER A 156 -11.48 2.26 -1.55
CA SER A 156 -12.37 2.48 -2.70
C SER A 156 -12.09 3.87 -3.28
N LEU A 157 -11.89 3.93 -4.60
CA LEU A 157 -11.61 5.18 -5.31
C LEU A 157 -12.84 5.64 -6.08
N LEU A 158 -13.38 6.78 -5.66
CA LEU A 158 -14.57 7.39 -6.23
C LEU A 158 -14.16 8.44 -7.27
N SER A 159 -14.89 8.47 -8.38
CA SER A 159 -14.81 9.60 -9.29
C SER A 159 -15.38 10.84 -8.59
N GLY A 160 -14.64 11.93 -8.67
CA GLY A 160 -15.06 13.22 -8.16
C GLY A 160 -14.45 14.31 -9.00
N ASP A 161 -15.21 15.37 -9.27
CA ASP A 161 -14.68 16.51 -10.00
C ASP A 161 -13.80 17.36 -9.09
N SER A 162 -12.55 17.48 -9.47
CA SER A 162 -11.62 18.41 -8.86
C SER A 162 -10.95 19.23 -9.95
N LYS A 163 -11.32 20.52 -10.02
CA LYS A 163 -10.69 21.53 -10.88
C LYS A 163 -9.25 21.86 -10.44
N LEU A 164 -8.87 21.45 -9.23
CA LEU A 164 -7.51 21.63 -8.73
C LEU A 164 -6.56 20.70 -9.47
N ALA A 165 -5.62 21.25 -10.22
CA ALA A 165 -4.51 20.49 -10.80
C ALA A 165 -3.47 20.18 -9.72
N LEU A 166 -2.80 19.02 -9.86
CA LEU A 166 -1.53 18.77 -9.19
C LEU A 166 -0.42 19.30 -10.09
N THR A 167 0.59 19.90 -9.47
CA THR A 167 1.84 20.30 -10.10
C THR A 167 2.93 19.29 -9.77
N ALA A 168 4.02 19.26 -10.54
CA ALA A 168 5.14 18.35 -10.27
C ALA A 168 5.74 18.58 -8.86
N ALA A 169 5.73 19.82 -8.37
CA ALA A 169 6.20 20.14 -7.02
C ALA A 169 5.39 19.44 -5.92
N ASP A 170 4.08 19.23 -6.14
CA ASP A 170 3.18 18.61 -5.15
C ASP A 170 3.44 17.10 -4.93
N VAL A 171 4.25 16.46 -5.79
CA VAL A 171 4.57 15.02 -5.73
C VAL A 171 6.06 14.71 -5.92
N SER A 172 6.90 15.74 -5.89
CA SER A 172 8.32 15.67 -6.28
C SER A 172 9.18 14.73 -5.42
N SER A 173 8.75 14.46 -4.20
CA SER A 173 9.42 13.60 -3.23
C SER A 173 8.91 12.16 -3.23
N LEU A 174 7.84 11.85 -3.97
CA LEU A 174 7.16 10.55 -3.90
C LEU A 174 7.98 9.46 -4.62
N SER A 175 8.60 8.59 -3.85
CA SER A 175 9.38 7.45 -4.36
C SER A 175 8.59 6.14 -4.38
N SER A 176 7.59 6.01 -3.50
CA SER A 176 6.86 4.75 -3.33
C SER A 176 5.35 4.95 -3.35
N LEU A 177 4.66 4.14 -4.17
CA LEU A 177 3.21 4.15 -4.32
C LEU A 177 2.66 2.72 -4.16
N ARG A 178 1.77 2.55 -3.19
CA ARG A 178 1.02 1.30 -2.97
C ARG A 178 -0.46 1.54 -3.23
N LEU A 179 -1.05 0.75 -4.12
CA LEU A 179 -2.46 0.82 -4.49
C LEU A 179 -3.11 -0.55 -4.31
N LYS A 180 -4.05 -0.65 -3.38
CA LYS A 180 -4.94 -1.81 -3.20
C LYS A 180 -6.38 -1.34 -3.31
N VAL A 181 -7.01 -1.62 -4.44
CA VAL A 181 -8.35 -1.14 -4.74
C VAL A 181 -9.36 -2.29 -4.58
N TRP A 182 -10.45 -2.03 -3.85
CA TRP A 182 -11.50 -3.03 -3.55
C TRP A 182 -12.88 -2.65 -4.07
N GLY A 183 -13.03 -1.48 -4.70
CA GLY A 183 -14.28 -1.07 -5.33
C GLY A 183 -14.22 0.33 -5.94
N THR A 184 -15.00 0.53 -6.99
CA THR A 184 -15.28 1.82 -7.62
C THR A 184 -16.77 2.11 -7.50
N ASN A 185 -17.16 3.39 -7.48
CA ASN A 185 -18.54 3.78 -7.18
C ASN A 185 -19.51 3.19 -8.23
N SER A 186 -20.26 2.15 -7.86
CA SER A 186 -21.14 1.41 -8.77
C SER A 186 -22.50 2.09 -8.88
N SER A 187 -22.58 3.18 -9.64
CA SER A 187 -23.85 3.56 -10.30
C SER A 187 -23.96 2.96 -11.70
N THR A 188 -22.87 2.46 -12.27
CA THR A 188 -22.79 1.96 -13.66
C THR A 188 -22.53 0.46 -13.77
N GLY A 189 -22.43 -0.28 -12.65
CA GLY A 189 -22.09 -1.71 -12.66
C GLY A 189 -20.66 -2.04 -13.13
N SER A 190 -19.86 -1.04 -13.53
CA SER A 190 -18.48 -1.22 -13.95
C SER A 190 -17.55 -1.31 -12.76
N LEU A 191 -16.71 -2.35 -12.74
CA LEU A 191 -15.66 -2.57 -11.74
C LEU A 191 -14.35 -1.85 -12.10
N SER A 192 -14.27 -1.20 -13.26
CA SER A 192 -13.06 -0.49 -13.71
C SER A 192 -12.79 0.81 -12.93
N LEU A 193 -11.51 1.17 -12.83
CA LEU A 193 -11.09 2.46 -12.30
C LEU A 193 -11.63 3.61 -13.17
N PRO A 194 -12.19 4.68 -12.57
CA PRO A 194 -12.66 5.81 -13.35
C PRO A 194 -11.53 6.45 -14.18
N PRO A 195 -11.78 6.86 -15.44
CA PRO A 195 -10.76 7.45 -16.31
C PRO A 195 -10.02 8.65 -15.69
N LYS A 196 -10.71 9.46 -14.87
CA LYS A 196 -10.12 10.59 -14.15
C LYS A 196 -9.14 10.15 -13.06
N VAL A 197 -9.39 9.01 -12.41
CA VAL A 197 -8.47 8.40 -11.43
C VAL A 197 -7.24 7.85 -12.16
N ILE A 198 -7.44 7.15 -13.27
CA ILE A 198 -6.34 6.65 -14.11
C ILE A 198 -5.45 7.82 -14.55
N LYS A 199 -6.04 8.90 -15.08
CA LYS A 199 -5.30 10.10 -15.49
C LYS A 199 -4.53 10.75 -14.34
N LEU A 200 -5.11 10.81 -13.13
CA LEU A 200 -4.41 11.31 -11.95
C LEU A 200 -3.17 10.47 -11.63
N LEU A 201 -3.35 9.15 -11.54
CA LEU A 201 -2.28 8.23 -11.19
C LEU A 201 -1.17 8.27 -12.25
N THR A 202 -1.51 8.12 -13.52
CA THR A 202 -0.52 8.05 -14.60
C THR A 202 0.12 9.40 -14.86
N SER A 203 -0.65 10.47 -15.06
CA SER A 203 -0.12 11.74 -15.56
C SER A 203 0.34 12.71 -14.48
N SER A 204 -0.04 12.50 -13.22
CA SER A 204 0.29 13.43 -12.13
C SER A 204 1.11 12.82 -11.02
N ILE A 205 0.88 11.55 -10.66
CA ILE A 205 1.58 10.93 -9.53
C ILE A 205 2.80 10.16 -10.03
N VAL A 206 2.57 9.16 -10.87
CA VAL A 206 3.59 8.20 -11.29
C VAL A 206 4.64 8.82 -12.24
N MET A 207 4.21 9.70 -13.15
CA MET A 207 5.12 10.42 -14.06
C MET A 207 6.20 11.25 -13.35
N ASN A 208 6.04 11.56 -12.06
CA ASN A 208 6.97 12.39 -11.31
C ASN A 208 8.01 11.59 -10.50
N GLY A 209 8.25 10.33 -10.85
CA GLY A 209 9.46 9.63 -10.40
C GLY A 209 9.27 8.48 -9.42
N VAL A 210 8.07 7.90 -9.33
CA VAL A 210 7.83 6.73 -8.47
C VAL A 210 8.75 5.57 -8.87
N SER A 211 9.63 5.17 -7.96
CA SER A 211 10.61 4.09 -8.14
C SER A 211 10.15 2.76 -7.60
N CYS A 212 9.19 2.73 -6.67
CA CYS A 212 8.56 1.51 -6.18
C CYS A 212 7.04 1.56 -6.36
N LEU A 213 6.49 0.61 -7.11
CA LEU A 213 5.05 0.48 -7.34
C LEU A 213 4.54 -0.85 -6.81
N SER A 214 3.62 -0.81 -5.86
CA SER A 214 2.93 -2.00 -5.35
C SER A 214 1.45 -1.95 -5.71
N LEU A 215 0.97 -2.93 -6.46
CA LEU A 215 -0.41 -3.04 -6.92
C LEU A 215 -1.07 -4.29 -6.33
N GLY A 216 -2.36 -4.21 -6.07
CA GLY A 216 -3.19 -5.35 -5.71
C GLY A 216 -4.68 -5.06 -5.87
N THR A 217 -5.47 -6.12 -5.99
CA THR A 217 -6.93 -6.11 -5.95
C THR A 217 -7.44 -7.00 -4.81
N GLN A 218 -8.54 -6.56 -4.21
CA GLN A 218 -9.36 -7.34 -3.29
C GLN A 218 -10.73 -7.68 -3.89
N THR A 219 -10.95 -7.42 -5.18
CA THR A 219 -12.15 -7.86 -5.91
C THR A 219 -11.89 -9.11 -6.72
N THR A 220 -12.91 -9.96 -6.86
CA THR A 220 -12.86 -11.18 -7.68
C THR A 220 -12.88 -10.91 -9.19
N SER A 221 -13.14 -9.67 -9.60
CA SER A 221 -13.17 -9.21 -10.99
C SER A 221 -11.84 -8.53 -11.38
N GLY A 222 -11.24 -9.02 -12.48
CA GLY A 222 -9.97 -8.51 -13.01
C GLY A 222 -10.07 -7.12 -13.61
N ASP A 223 -11.28 -6.74 -13.98
CA ASP A 223 -11.58 -5.57 -14.79
C ASP A 223 -11.16 -4.22 -14.15
N VAL A 224 -10.78 -4.21 -12.85
CA VAL A 224 -10.31 -3.00 -12.15
C VAL A 224 -9.04 -2.44 -12.81
N TRP A 225 -8.10 -3.32 -13.19
CA TRP A 225 -6.77 -2.96 -13.65
C TRP A 225 -6.59 -3.01 -15.17
N ASP A 226 -7.62 -3.49 -15.89
CA ASP A 226 -7.57 -3.61 -17.34
C ASP A 226 -7.39 -2.23 -18.02
N GLY A 227 -6.46 -2.16 -18.97
CA GLY A 227 -5.99 -0.92 -19.60
C GLY A 227 -5.26 0.08 -18.68
N VAL A 228 -5.41 -0.01 -17.35
CA VAL A 228 -4.77 0.89 -16.38
C VAL A 228 -3.32 0.49 -16.13
N LEU A 229 -3.08 -0.81 -15.99
CA LEU A 229 -1.78 -1.35 -15.60
C LEU A 229 -0.69 -1.01 -16.62
N GLY A 230 -0.96 -1.22 -17.91
CA GLY A 230 -0.03 -0.85 -18.98
C GLY A 230 0.27 0.66 -18.99
N ALA A 231 -0.72 1.50 -18.73
CA ALA A 231 -0.53 2.95 -18.66
C ALA A 231 0.29 3.38 -17.42
N LEU A 232 0.08 2.74 -16.27
CA LEU A 232 0.88 2.97 -15.05
C LEU A 232 2.33 2.55 -15.24
N LEU A 233 2.57 1.36 -15.78
CA LEU A 233 3.92 0.85 -15.99
C LEU A 233 4.70 1.67 -17.01
N ARG A 234 4.02 2.13 -18.07
CA ARG A 234 4.61 3.04 -19.06
C ARG A 234 4.95 4.40 -18.45
N ALA A 235 4.06 4.95 -17.62
CA ALA A 235 4.29 6.21 -16.92
C ALA A 235 5.43 6.10 -15.89
N ALA A 236 5.51 4.98 -15.16
CA ALA A 236 6.54 4.72 -14.16
C ALA A 236 7.90 4.38 -14.80
N GLY A 237 7.86 3.85 -16.02
CA GLY A 237 8.97 3.31 -16.81
C GLY A 237 10.35 3.81 -16.44
N PRO A 238 10.65 5.09 -16.73
CA PRO A 238 12.00 5.63 -16.57
C PRO A 238 12.56 5.58 -15.14
N SER A 239 11.69 5.51 -14.13
CA SER A 239 12.05 5.64 -12.71
C SER A 239 11.84 4.33 -11.93
N LEU A 240 11.02 3.42 -12.45
CA LEU A 240 10.61 2.21 -11.75
C LEU A 240 11.80 1.25 -11.53
N LYS A 241 12.16 1.06 -10.26
CA LYS A 241 13.15 0.07 -9.79
C LYS A 241 12.49 -1.18 -9.23
N CYS A 242 11.34 -1.04 -8.57
CA CYS A 242 10.63 -2.15 -7.94
C CYS A 242 9.18 -2.20 -8.40
N LEU A 243 8.76 -3.35 -8.93
CA LEU A 243 7.36 -3.63 -9.24
C LEU A 243 6.87 -4.80 -8.39
N LYS A 244 5.78 -4.57 -7.68
CA LYS A 244 5.09 -5.56 -6.90
C LYS A 244 3.65 -5.70 -7.34
N TRP A 245 3.25 -6.94 -7.56
CA TRP A 245 1.87 -7.35 -7.72
C TRP A 245 1.52 -8.31 -6.59
N VAL A 246 0.71 -7.89 -5.62
CA VAL A 246 0.24 -8.76 -4.53
C VAL A 246 -1.29 -8.76 -4.50
N ASP A 247 -1.85 -9.70 -5.24
CA ASP A 247 -3.27 -10.03 -5.14
C ASP A 247 -3.54 -10.99 -3.99
N GLU A 248 -4.58 -10.66 -3.24
CA GLU A 248 -5.14 -11.55 -2.22
C GLU A 248 -6.12 -12.55 -2.83
N ILE A 249 -6.62 -12.27 -4.03
CA ILE A 249 -7.59 -13.11 -4.74
C ILE A 249 -6.91 -13.83 -5.91
N PRO A 250 -7.05 -15.17 -6.02
CA PRO A 250 -6.30 -15.97 -6.96
C PRO A 250 -6.77 -15.97 -8.42
N SER A 251 -7.85 -15.27 -8.75
CA SER A 251 -8.52 -15.41 -10.06
C SER A 251 -7.93 -14.55 -11.17
N ILE A 252 -7.13 -13.53 -10.83
CA ILE A 252 -6.56 -12.60 -11.80
C ILE A 252 -5.07 -12.60 -11.59
N THR A 253 -4.34 -12.92 -12.63
CA THR A 253 -2.88 -13.06 -12.55
C THR A 253 -2.25 -12.03 -13.49
N LEU A 254 -1.16 -11.40 -13.04
CA LEU A 254 -0.32 -10.54 -13.89
C LEU A 254 0.07 -11.26 -15.20
N GLU A 255 0.18 -12.58 -15.14
CA GLU A 255 0.44 -13.48 -16.26
C GLU A 255 -0.61 -13.37 -17.38
N THR A 256 -1.90 -13.23 -17.06
CA THR A 256 -2.97 -13.04 -18.07
C THR A 256 -2.74 -11.77 -18.87
N TYR A 257 -2.46 -10.66 -18.19
CA TYR A 257 -2.17 -9.38 -18.84
C TYR A 257 -0.85 -9.37 -19.63
N LEU A 258 0.13 -10.16 -19.21
CA LEU A 258 1.40 -10.32 -19.91
C LEU A 258 1.24 -11.18 -21.17
N GLN A 259 0.48 -12.27 -21.10
CA GLN A 259 0.23 -13.18 -22.23
C GLN A 259 -0.59 -12.51 -23.35
N GLU A 260 -1.54 -11.66 -22.98
CA GLU A 260 -2.33 -10.87 -23.95
C GLU A 260 -1.53 -9.72 -24.59
N GLY A 261 -0.27 -9.51 -24.19
CA GLY A 261 0.56 -8.41 -24.67
C GLY A 261 0.09 -7.03 -24.18
N ALA A 262 -0.79 -6.98 -23.18
CA ALA A 262 -1.36 -5.75 -22.64
C ALA A 262 -0.36 -4.97 -21.76
N ILE A 263 0.67 -5.65 -21.24
CA ILE A 263 1.74 -5.04 -20.42
C ILE A 263 3.05 -5.02 -21.20
N ASP A 264 3.51 -3.83 -21.51
CA ASP A 264 4.85 -3.59 -22.04
C ASP A 264 5.76 -3.01 -20.96
N LEU A 265 6.75 -3.80 -20.53
CA LEU A 265 7.79 -3.39 -19.59
C LEU A 265 9.01 -2.75 -20.29
N SER A 266 8.93 -2.49 -21.61
CA SER A 266 10.04 -1.92 -22.39
C SER A 266 10.56 -0.60 -21.85
N SER A 267 9.68 0.20 -21.26
CA SER A 267 10.01 1.49 -20.65
C SER A 267 10.72 1.37 -19.29
N ASN A 268 10.73 0.19 -18.67
CA ASN A 268 11.16 -0.04 -17.29
C ASN A 268 12.63 -0.51 -17.21
N VAL A 269 13.55 0.24 -17.83
CA VAL A 269 14.98 -0.11 -17.95
C VAL A 269 15.73 -0.15 -16.61
N ARG A 270 15.19 0.50 -15.58
CA ARG A 270 15.74 0.51 -14.22
C ARG A 270 15.17 -0.57 -13.31
N LEU A 271 14.26 -1.42 -13.83
CA LEU A 271 13.62 -2.45 -13.03
C LEU A 271 14.66 -3.43 -12.49
N HIS A 272 14.77 -3.46 -11.16
CA HIS A 272 15.72 -4.25 -10.40
C HIS A 272 15.04 -5.42 -9.69
N THR A 273 13.87 -5.17 -9.12
CA THR A 273 13.13 -6.15 -8.31
C THR A 273 11.72 -6.33 -8.84
N LEU A 274 11.31 -7.58 -9.00
CA LEU A 274 10.00 -7.95 -9.47
C LEU A 274 9.36 -9.00 -8.56
N VAL A 275 8.22 -8.65 -7.95
CA VAL A 275 7.43 -9.54 -7.10
C VAL A 275 6.09 -9.81 -7.77
N ILE A 276 5.84 -11.07 -8.13
CA ILE A 276 4.63 -11.48 -8.84
C ILE A 276 3.82 -12.41 -7.95
N ALA A 277 2.63 -11.98 -7.55
CA ALA A 277 1.75 -12.83 -6.79
C ALA A 277 0.89 -13.76 -7.64
N ASN A 278 0.61 -14.91 -7.02
CA ASN A 278 -0.61 -15.67 -7.21
C ASN A 278 -0.72 -16.38 -8.56
N MET A 279 0.09 -17.42 -8.77
CA MET A 279 -0.11 -18.38 -9.87
C MET A 279 -1.32 -19.33 -9.65
N THR A 280 -2.45 -18.89 -9.06
CA THR A 280 -3.26 -19.84 -8.25
C THR A 280 -4.80 -19.97 -8.33
N SER A 281 -5.63 -19.42 -9.24
CA SER A 281 -7.00 -19.97 -9.33
C SER A 281 -7.70 -20.07 -10.67
N SER A 282 -7.55 -21.27 -11.23
CA SER A 282 -8.65 -21.99 -11.84
C SER A 282 -8.39 -23.51 -11.80
N TYR A 283 -8.18 -24.05 -10.60
CA TYR A 283 -7.66 -25.43 -10.40
C TYR A 283 -8.60 -26.38 -9.63
N ARG A 284 -9.90 -26.11 -9.58
CA ARG A 284 -10.84 -26.93 -8.77
C ARG A 284 -11.82 -27.80 -9.53
N THR A 285 -11.91 -27.73 -10.86
CA THR A 285 -12.77 -28.63 -11.62
C THR A 285 -12.00 -29.29 -12.76
N VAL A 286 -12.21 -30.60 -12.92
CA VAL A 286 -11.56 -31.45 -13.93
C VAL A 286 -11.84 -30.98 -15.37
N ASP A 287 -12.83 -30.10 -15.56
CA ASP A 287 -13.19 -29.51 -16.87
C ASP A 287 -13.15 -27.97 -16.93
N GLY A 288 -12.59 -27.26 -15.95
CA GLY A 288 -12.67 -25.80 -15.88
C GLY A 288 -11.33 -25.09 -16.05
N THR A 289 -11.07 -24.61 -17.27
CA THR A 289 -10.02 -23.67 -17.74
C THR A 289 -8.75 -24.24 -18.36
N GLN A 290 -8.27 -23.54 -19.39
CA GLN A 290 -7.06 -23.85 -20.16
C GLN A 290 -5.80 -23.93 -19.29
N LEU A 291 -5.73 -23.30 -18.11
CA LEU A 291 -4.55 -23.41 -17.24
C LEU A 291 -4.39 -24.83 -16.61
N ALA A 292 -5.48 -25.60 -16.48
CA ALA A 292 -5.42 -27.02 -16.12
C ALA A 292 -4.95 -27.91 -17.30
N ARG A 293 -5.18 -27.46 -18.55
CA ARG A 293 -4.60 -28.07 -19.77
C ARG A 293 -3.14 -27.65 -19.97
N VAL A 294 -2.77 -26.44 -19.56
CA VAL A 294 -1.41 -25.89 -19.61
C VAL A 294 -0.50 -26.51 -18.55
N LEU A 295 -1.04 -26.89 -17.38
CA LEU A 295 -0.33 -27.71 -16.39
C LEU A 295 -0.05 -29.15 -16.85
N ASN A 296 -0.58 -29.57 -18.00
CA ASN A 296 -0.08 -30.72 -18.74
C ASN A 296 1.15 -30.27 -19.57
N LYS A 297 2.33 -30.45 -18.98
CA LYS A 297 3.74 -30.37 -19.47
C LYS A 297 4.17 -29.49 -20.66
N ALA A 298 3.38 -29.28 -21.72
CA ALA A 298 3.83 -28.66 -22.97
C ALA A 298 3.57 -27.14 -23.07
N GLU A 299 2.43 -26.63 -22.58
CA GLU A 299 2.08 -25.21 -22.76
C GLU A 299 2.63 -24.30 -21.63
N ARG A 300 2.85 -24.86 -20.42
CA ARG A 300 3.47 -24.16 -19.28
C ARG A 300 4.89 -23.70 -19.58
N ASP A 301 5.65 -24.54 -20.27
CA ASP A 301 7.02 -24.22 -20.66
C ASP A 301 7.01 -23.05 -21.63
N ALA A 302 6.09 -23.00 -22.60
CA ALA A 302 6.03 -21.92 -23.58
C ALA A 302 5.72 -20.55 -22.97
N ALA A 303 4.78 -20.44 -22.02
CA ALA A 303 4.43 -19.16 -21.40
C ALA A 303 5.53 -18.63 -20.47
N LEU A 304 6.04 -19.48 -19.58
CA LEU A 304 7.14 -19.10 -18.70
C LEU A 304 8.46 -18.89 -19.46
N GLN A 305 8.71 -19.64 -20.54
CA GLN A 305 9.84 -19.39 -21.43
C GLN A 305 9.66 -18.10 -22.23
N SER A 306 8.44 -17.77 -22.69
CA SER A 306 8.16 -16.48 -23.34
C SER A 306 8.41 -15.33 -22.37
N TYR A 307 8.03 -15.51 -21.11
CA TYR A 307 8.26 -14.53 -20.06
C TYR A 307 9.74 -14.40 -19.69
N ALA A 308 10.44 -15.53 -19.53
CA ALA A 308 11.88 -15.56 -19.35
C ALA A 308 12.59 -14.92 -20.55
N ALA A 309 12.15 -15.18 -21.78
CA ALA A 309 12.69 -14.58 -23.00
C ALA A 309 12.49 -13.06 -23.01
N LEU A 310 11.29 -12.56 -22.66
CA LEU A 310 11.00 -11.13 -22.53
C LEU A 310 11.93 -10.46 -21.52
N LEU A 311 12.02 -11.02 -20.31
CA LEU A 311 12.88 -10.48 -19.26
C LEU A 311 14.37 -10.63 -19.60
N SER A 312 14.75 -11.54 -20.49
CA SER A 312 16.16 -11.81 -20.80
C SER A 312 16.77 -10.81 -21.78
N GLN A 313 15.92 -9.95 -22.35
CA GLN A 313 16.31 -8.90 -23.27
C GLN A 313 17.32 -7.95 -22.60
N PRO A 314 18.32 -7.42 -23.33
CA PRO A 314 19.39 -6.59 -22.77
C PRO A 314 18.92 -5.39 -21.95
N ARG A 315 17.72 -4.87 -22.23
CA ARG A 315 17.12 -3.74 -21.53
C ARG A 315 16.79 -4.00 -20.05
N PHE A 316 16.70 -5.26 -19.63
CA PHE A 316 16.49 -5.64 -18.23
C PHE A 316 17.78 -6.06 -17.53
N HIS A 317 18.93 -5.52 -17.96
CA HIS A 317 20.23 -5.82 -17.33
C HIS A 317 20.30 -5.44 -15.84
N SER A 318 19.43 -4.54 -15.38
CA SER A 318 19.35 -4.09 -13.99
C SER A 318 18.61 -5.07 -13.09
N LEU A 319 17.89 -6.04 -13.67
CA LEU A 319 17.08 -7.00 -12.92
C LEU A 319 17.98 -7.93 -12.12
N ALA A 320 17.88 -7.86 -10.79
CA ALA A 320 18.65 -8.68 -9.88
C ALA A 320 17.78 -9.69 -9.12
N GLU A 321 16.49 -9.41 -8.93
CA GLU A 321 15.62 -10.25 -8.10
C GLU A 321 14.23 -10.47 -8.70
N ILE A 322 13.81 -11.73 -8.72
CA ILE A 322 12.49 -12.17 -9.18
C ILE A 322 11.88 -13.10 -8.12
N TYR A 323 10.76 -12.68 -7.53
CA TYR A 323 10.02 -13.45 -6.53
C TYR A 323 8.66 -13.86 -7.05
N PHE A 324 8.38 -15.16 -6.98
CA PHE A 324 7.08 -15.74 -7.29
C PHE A 324 6.35 -16.09 -5.99
N VAL A 325 5.18 -15.49 -5.77
CA VAL A 325 4.43 -15.73 -4.53
C VAL A 325 3.52 -16.95 -4.67
N ILE A 326 3.77 -17.95 -3.84
CA ILE A 326 2.95 -19.16 -3.71
C ILE A 326 1.78 -18.89 -2.78
N GLY A 327 0.55 -19.10 -3.27
CA GLY A 327 -0.67 -18.96 -2.48
C GLY A 327 -0.77 -19.98 -1.33
N TRP A 328 -1.23 -19.51 -0.17
CA TRP A 328 -1.30 -20.28 1.08
C TRP A 328 -2.14 -21.56 0.98
N VAL A 329 -3.18 -21.55 0.13
CA VAL A 329 -4.09 -22.68 -0.10
C VAL A 329 -3.37 -23.94 -0.63
N ARG A 330 -2.23 -23.80 -1.33
CA ARG A 330 -1.46 -24.94 -1.86
C ARG A 330 -0.56 -25.63 -0.84
N ILE A 331 -0.14 -24.94 0.22
CA ILE A 331 0.88 -25.46 1.16
C ILE A 331 0.23 -26.12 2.38
N ARG A 332 -1.05 -25.83 2.64
CA ARG A 332 -1.79 -26.43 3.75
C ARG A 332 -1.88 -27.95 3.56
N GLY A 333 -1.13 -28.69 4.37
CA GLY A 333 -1.06 -30.16 4.32
C GLY A 333 -0.01 -30.74 3.35
N ARG A 334 0.83 -29.92 2.71
CA ARG A 334 1.96 -30.40 1.89
C ARG A 334 3.26 -30.39 2.70
N PRO A 335 4.17 -31.35 2.44
CA PRO A 335 5.48 -31.36 3.08
C PRO A 335 6.31 -30.13 2.65
N PRO A 336 7.27 -29.66 3.48
CA PRO A 336 8.17 -28.55 3.17
C PRO A 336 8.87 -28.69 1.81
N THR A 337 9.16 -29.93 1.40
CA THR A 337 9.74 -30.30 0.11
C THR A 337 8.95 -29.81 -1.10
N ALA A 338 7.64 -29.54 -0.96
CA ALA A 338 6.82 -29.00 -2.05
C ALA A 338 7.23 -27.56 -2.43
N VAL A 339 7.69 -26.74 -1.48
CA VAL A 339 8.16 -25.37 -1.78
C VAL A 339 9.54 -25.41 -2.43
N GLU A 340 10.40 -26.34 -2.02
CA GLU A 340 11.72 -26.56 -2.61
C GLU A 340 11.62 -27.04 -4.06
N GLN A 341 10.72 -27.98 -4.35
CA GLN A 341 10.46 -28.46 -5.71
C GLN A 341 9.93 -27.35 -6.63
N ILE A 342 9.04 -26.48 -6.11
CA ILE A 342 8.55 -25.33 -6.88
C ILE A 342 9.69 -24.33 -7.12
N ASN A 343 10.52 -24.07 -6.11
CA ASN A 343 11.71 -23.22 -6.25
C ASN A 343 12.64 -23.75 -7.33
N GLU A 344 12.96 -25.04 -7.32
CA GLU A 344 13.82 -25.68 -8.32
C GLU A 344 13.21 -25.59 -9.73
N ALA A 345 11.93 -25.88 -9.87
CA ALA A 345 11.23 -25.76 -11.15
C ALA A 345 11.29 -24.34 -11.71
N VAL A 346 11.04 -23.32 -10.87
CA VAL A 346 11.12 -21.92 -11.30
C VAL A 346 12.57 -21.55 -11.66
N ARG A 347 13.57 -21.95 -10.86
CA ARG A 347 14.98 -21.70 -11.17
C ARG A 347 15.43 -22.34 -12.48
N ASN A 348 14.93 -23.54 -12.79
CA ASN A 348 15.23 -24.23 -14.05
C ASN A 348 14.64 -23.50 -15.26
N VAL A 349 13.40 -23.01 -15.15
CA VAL A 349 12.79 -22.21 -16.24
C VAL A 349 13.52 -20.88 -16.45
N PHE A 350 14.01 -20.28 -15.37
CA PHE A 350 14.80 -19.04 -15.41
C PHE A 350 16.31 -19.30 -15.34
N ALA A 351 16.79 -20.46 -15.81
CA ALA A 351 18.20 -20.85 -15.68
C ALA A 351 19.16 -19.79 -16.24
N THR A 352 18.80 -19.16 -17.37
CA THR A 352 19.58 -18.07 -17.98
C THR A 352 19.78 -16.86 -17.04
N PHE A 353 18.80 -16.56 -16.17
CA PHE A 353 18.90 -15.49 -15.18
C PHE A 353 19.74 -15.93 -13.99
N VAL A 354 19.55 -17.16 -13.52
CA VAL A 354 20.33 -17.72 -12.43
C VAL A 354 21.82 -17.74 -12.79
N VAL A 355 22.17 -18.11 -14.03
CA VAL A 355 23.55 -18.07 -14.55
C VAL A 355 24.10 -16.63 -14.59
N LYS A 356 23.25 -15.64 -14.84
CA LYS A 356 23.61 -14.21 -14.80
C LYS A 356 23.69 -13.63 -13.38
N GLY A 357 23.48 -14.45 -12.34
CA GLY A 357 23.52 -14.03 -10.94
C GLY A 357 22.20 -13.44 -10.40
N VAL A 358 21.11 -13.51 -11.16
CA VAL A 358 19.80 -13.02 -10.73
C VAL A 358 19.19 -14.01 -9.75
N VAL A 359 18.69 -13.51 -8.63
CA VAL A 359 17.97 -14.28 -7.61
C VAL A 359 16.57 -14.59 -8.13
N VAL A 360 16.28 -15.88 -8.31
CA VAL A 360 14.95 -16.36 -8.69
C VAL A 360 14.43 -17.30 -7.62
N LYS A 361 13.34 -16.91 -6.94
CA LYS A 361 12.77 -17.67 -5.82
C LYS A 361 11.25 -17.71 -5.84
N ALA A 362 10.69 -18.85 -5.50
CA ALA A 362 9.31 -19.02 -5.12
C ALA A 362 9.16 -18.94 -3.59
N VAL A 363 8.35 -18.02 -3.11
CA VAL A 363 8.20 -17.67 -1.69
C VAL A 363 6.73 -17.74 -1.27
N VAL A 364 6.47 -18.00 0.01
CA VAL A 364 5.10 -17.93 0.52
C VAL A 364 4.65 -16.48 0.70
N GLN A 365 3.34 -16.23 0.65
CA GLN A 365 2.77 -14.88 0.77
C GLN A 365 3.28 -14.05 1.96
N LYS A 366 3.50 -14.68 3.13
CA LYS A 366 4.06 -14.00 4.29
C LYS A 366 5.49 -13.50 4.02
N ILE A 367 6.34 -14.33 3.42
CA ILE A 367 7.72 -13.97 3.08
C ILE A 367 7.74 -12.90 1.99
N ALA A 368 6.86 -13.01 0.98
CA ALA A 368 6.74 -11.99 -0.06
C ALA A 368 6.31 -10.62 0.48
N ARG A 369 5.47 -10.59 1.53
CA ARG A 369 5.13 -9.35 2.23
C ARG A 369 6.35 -8.75 2.92
N VAL A 370 7.10 -9.55 3.70
CA VAL A 370 8.32 -9.10 4.39
C VAL A 370 9.34 -8.53 3.40
N ILE A 371 9.72 -9.31 2.38
CA ILE A 371 10.65 -8.89 1.34
C ILE A 371 10.19 -7.56 0.73
N SER A 372 8.91 -7.47 0.39
CA SER A 372 8.40 -6.23 -0.17
C SER A 372 8.46 -5.04 0.78
N ASP A 373 8.12 -5.24 2.05
CA ASP A 373 8.08 -4.14 3.02
C ASP A 373 9.53 -3.66 3.27
N GLU A 374 10.51 -4.57 3.30
CA GLU A 374 11.94 -4.24 3.34
C GLU A 374 12.37 -3.40 2.13
N TRP A 375 12.07 -3.85 0.91
CA TRP A 375 12.39 -3.10 -0.33
C TRP A 375 11.75 -1.71 -0.37
N GLU A 376 10.53 -1.59 0.15
CA GLU A 376 9.84 -0.32 0.24
C GLU A 376 10.59 0.64 1.17
N GLN A 377 11.05 0.15 2.33
CA GLN A 377 11.87 0.93 3.25
C GLN A 377 13.23 1.30 2.66
N GLU A 378 13.89 0.39 1.96
CA GLU A 378 15.17 0.67 1.27
C GLU A 378 14.98 1.75 0.20
N THR A 379 13.92 1.67 -0.59
CA THR A 379 13.62 2.68 -1.62
C THR A 379 13.34 4.06 -1.01
N ILE A 380 12.67 4.09 0.14
CA ILE A 380 12.44 5.33 0.89
C ILE A 380 13.76 5.88 1.44
N ALA A 381 14.66 5.01 1.93
CA ALA A 381 15.97 5.40 2.44
C ALA A 381 16.92 5.91 1.35
N GLU A 382 16.90 5.34 0.14
CA GLU A 382 17.70 5.80 -1.02
C GLU A 382 17.30 7.20 -1.52
N GLY A 383 16.08 7.65 -1.21
CA GLY A 383 15.59 8.97 -1.59
C GLY A 383 16.00 10.11 -0.65
N LYS A 384 16.74 9.79 0.42
CA LYS A 384 17.37 10.77 1.34
C LYS A 384 18.80 11.05 0.89
#